data_AF-A0A2A6CDI0-F1
#
_entry.id   AF-A0A2A6CDI0-F1
#
_cell.length_a   1.000
_cell.length_b   1.000
_cell.length_c   1.000
_cell.angle_alpha   90.00
_cell.angle_beta   90.00
_cell.angle_gamma   90.00
#
_symmetry.space_group_name_H-M   'P 1'
#
loop_
_entity.id
_entity.type
_entity.pdbx_description
1 polymer ?
#
loop_
_entity_poly.entity_id
_entity_poly.type
_entity_poly.pdbx_seq_one_letter_code
_entity_poly.pdbx_strand_id
1 'polypeptide(L)'
;MPRGDWGLQQRWTIVQMNDNEVAIKLNRGNYIGQGAFDHAKQRHVADEMEMLTPVKNKDGSWPFKSRGKKYLSSWRSDSKQRDYVDFQKHNKRCEKWTLERY
;
A
#
# COMPACT_ATOMS: atom_id res chain seq x y z
N MET A 1 6.58 11.92 16.84
CA MET A 1 5.56 12.63 16.03
C MET A 1 4.19 11.99 16.26
N PRO A 2 3.11 12.75 16.48
CA PRO A 2 1.79 12.17 16.72
C PRO A 2 1.22 11.57 15.43
N ARG A 3 0.66 10.36 15.52
CA ARG A 3 0.13 9.54 14.40
C ARG A 3 -1.28 9.99 13.96
N GLY A 4 -1.47 11.28 13.67
CA GLY A 4 -2.80 11.91 13.55
C GLY A 4 -3.17 12.58 12.22
N ASP A 5 -2.22 13.10 11.42
CA ASP A 5 -2.59 13.97 10.28
C ASP A 5 -2.37 13.32 8.91
N TRP A 6 -3.22 12.33 8.63
CA TRP A 6 -3.27 11.67 7.32
C TRP A 6 -4.06 12.47 6.24
N GLY A 7 -4.65 13.62 6.58
CA GLY A 7 -5.20 14.64 5.66
C GLY A 7 -6.44 14.25 4.85
N LEU A 8 -7.31 15.22 4.54
CA LEU A 8 -8.62 15.05 3.91
C LEU A 8 -8.62 14.46 2.48
N GLN A 9 -7.47 14.27 1.84
CA GLN A 9 -7.34 13.58 0.55
C GLN A 9 -6.01 12.80 0.51
N GLN A 10 -6.08 11.49 0.77
CA GLN A 10 -4.97 10.57 0.51
C GLN A 10 -4.94 10.22 -0.98
N ARG A 11 -4.41 11.14 -1.79
CA ARG A 11 -4.04 10.79 -3.17
C ARG A 11 -2.70 10.09 -3.14
N TRP A 12 -2.62 8.95 -3.82
CA TRP A 12 -1.38 8.21 -4.01
C TRP A 12 -1.04 8.20 -5.50
N THR A 13 0.24 8.40 -5.80
CA THR A 13 0.77 8.33 -7.16
C THR A 13 1.43 6.98 -7.36
N ILE A 14 1.02 6.25 -8.39
CA ILE A 14 1.71 5.01 -8.80
C ILE A 14 2.89 5.41 -9.69
N VAL A 15 4.11 5.08 -9.25
CA VAL A 15 5.35 5.36 -9.97
C VAL A 15 5.87 4.06 -10.53
N GLN A 16 6.06 3.98 -11.85
CA GLN A 16 6.68 2.82 -12.48
C GLN A 16 8.17 2.77 -12.11
N MET A 17 8.63 1.63 -11.57
CA MET A 17 10.03 1.45 -11.18
C MET A 17 10.78 0.59 -12.19
N ASN A 18 10.11 -0.39 -12.78
CA ASN A 18 10.60 -1.23 -13.87
C ASN A 18 9.43 -1.86 -14.63
N ASP A 19 9.69 -2.89 -15.45
CA ASP A 19 8.69 -3.57 -16.27
C ASP A 19 7.56 -4.23 -15.47
N ASN A 20 7.83 -4.62 -14.21
CA ASN A 20 6.92 -5.46 -13.42
C ASN A 20 6.56 -4.86 -12.04
N GLU A 21 7.26 -3.83 -11.60
CA GLU A 21 7.11 -3.27 -10.26
C GLU A 21 6.85 -1.77 -10.29
N VAL A 22 6.05 -1.35 -9.31
CA VAL A 22 5.69 0.03 -9.07
C VAL A 22 5.99 0.40 -7.62
N ALA A 23 6.15 1.69 -7.35
CA ALA A 23 6.16 2.24 -6.00
C ALA A 23 4.90 3.10 -5.80
N ILE A 24 4.34 3.08 -4.59
CA ILE A 24 3.18 3.91 -4.24
C ILE A 24 3.68 5.14 -3.48
N LYS A 25 3.66 6.29 -4.15
CA LYS A 25 4.12 7.56 -3.61
C LYS A 25 2.98 8.35 -2.97
N LEU A 26 3.16 8.72 -1.72
CA LEU A 26 2.30 9.59 -0.95
C LEU A 26 2.46 11.06 -1.41
N ASN A 27 1.43 11.87 -1.21
CA ASN A 27 1.43 13.30 -1.53
C ASN A 27 2.62 14.11 -0.96
N ARG A 28 3.24 13.63 0.13
CA ARG A 28 4.40 14.29 0.77
C ARG A 28 5.76 13.84 0.22
N GLY A 29 5.78 13.06 -0.86
CA GLY A 29 7.00 12.60 -1.51
C GLY A 29 7.54 11.26 -1.02
N ASN A 30 7.01 10.73 0.09
CA ASN A 30 7.41 9.43 0.64
C ASN A 30 6.72 8.27 -0.08
N TYR A 31 7.25 7.06 0.05
CA TYR A 31 6.71 5.82 -0.52
C TYR A 31 6.16 4.90 0.57
N ILE A 32 5.16 4.10 0.22
CA ILE A 32 4.66 3.00 1.06
C ILE A 32 5.53 1.77 0.83
N GLY A 33 6.06 1.21 1.92
CA GLY A 33 6.79 -0.05 1.89
C GLY A 33 6.53 -0.94 3.09
N GLN A 34 7.03 -2.17 3.00
CA GLN A 34 6.87 -3.18 4.03
C GLN A 34 7.84 -2.93 5.19
N GLY A 35 7.30 -2.62 6.36
CA GLY A 35 8.05 -2.44 7.59
C GLY A 35 8.20 -3.74 8.40
N ALA A 36 8.83 -3.60 9.58
CA ALA A 36 8.89 -4.67 10.57
C ALA A 36 7.48 -5.10 11.00
N PHE A 37 7.31 -6.41 11.25
CA PHE A 37 6.01 -7.03 11.56
C PHE A 37 4.93 -6.77 10.52
N ASP A 38 5.32 -6.54 9.25
CA ASP A 38 4.43 -6.37 8.09
C ASP A 38 3.57 -5.11 8.12
N HIS A 39 3.83 -4.18 9.04
CA HIS A 39 3.16 -2.89 9.02
C HIS A 39 3.62 -2.07 7.83
N ALA A 40 2.68 -1.39 7.17
CA ALA A 40 3.06 -0.42 6.16
C ALA A 40 3.81 0.74 6.82
N LYS A 41 4.93 1.14 6.20
CA LYS A 41 5.78 2.22 6.69
C LYS A 41 6.07 3.19 5.56
N GLN A 42 6.15 4.48 5.90
CA GLN A 42 6.64 5.49 4.97
C GLN A 42 8.16 5.43 4.87
N ARG A 43 8.70 5.48 3.65
CA ARG A 43 10.13 5.64 3.37
C ARG A 43 10.38 6.79 2.40
N HIS A 44 11.58 7.38 2.49
CA HIS A 44 11.97 8.49 1.60
C HIS A 44 12.46 8.02 0.23
N VAL A 45 12.94 6.77 0.16
CA VAL A 45 13.45 6.15 -1.06
C VAL A 45 12.57 4.96 -1.38
N ALA A 46 12.31 4.71 -2.66
CA ALA A 46 11.67 3.48 -3.11
C ALA A 46 12.76 2.44 -3.36
N ASP A 47 13.04 1.62 -2.35
CA ASP A 47 13.97 0.50 -2.46
C ASP A 47 13.22 -0.84 -2.54
N GLU A 48 13.92 -1.95 -2.28
CA GLU A 48 13.36 -3.29 -2.37
C GLU A 48 12.06 -3.48 -1.58
N MET A 49 11.89 -2.77 -0.46
CA MET A 49 10.72 -2.92 0.42
C MET A 49 9.51 -2.09 -0.02
N GLU A 50 9.70 -1.13 -0.92
CA GLU A 50 8.66 -0.27 -1.50
C GLU A 50 8.26 -0.69 -2.91
N MET A 51 9.02 -1.61 -3.54
CA MET A 51 8.69 -2.17 -4.85
C MET A 51 7.57 -3.21 -4.73
N LEU A 52 6.46 -2.93 -5.42
CA LEU A 52 5.25 -3.72 -5.39
C LEU A 52 4.89 -4.18 -6.80
N THR A 53 4.52 -5.45 -6.94
CA THR A 53 3.96 -6.02 -8.16
C THR A 53 2.45 -5.84 -8.16
N PRO A 54 1.86 -5.04 -9.06
CA PRO A 54 0.42 -4.98 -9.23
C PRO A 54 -0.08 -6.29 -9.85
N VAL A 55 -1.10 -6.91 -9.25
CA VAL A 55 -1.72 -8.13 -9.75
C VAL A 55 -3.19 -7.82 -10.01
N LYS A 56 -3.70 -8.09 -11.21
CA LYS A 56 -5.11 -7.86 -11.52
C LYS A 56 -5.93 -9.08 -11.12
N ASN A 57 -6.88 -8.91 -10.21
CA ASN A 57 -7.84 -9.95 -9.86
C ASN A 57 -8.91 -10.12 -10.96
N LYS A 58 -9.57 -11.28 -10.99
CA LYS A 58 -10.68 -11.55 -11.93
C LYS A 58 -11.87 -10.59 -11.75
N ASP A 59 -12.06 -10.07 -10.53
CA ASP A 59 -13.11 -9.10 -10.20
C ASP A 59 -12.74 -7.65 -10.58
N GLY A 60 -11.59 -7.42 -11.22
CA GLY A 60 -11.13 -6.11 -11.66
C GLY A 60 -10.35 -5.32 -10.61
N SER A 61 -10.27 -5.81 -9.37
CA SER A 61 -9.47 -5.18 -8.32
C SER A 61 -7.95 -5.39 -8.52
N TRP A 62 -7.14 -4.52 -7.91
CA TRP A 62 -5.68 -4.48 -8.06
C TRP A 62 -4.96 -4.66 -6.71
N PRO A 63 -4.73 -5.89 -6.25
CA PRO A 63 -3.78 -6.16 -5.18
C PRO A 63 -2.36 -5.76 -5.56
N PHE A 64 -1.64 -5.17 -4.59
CA PHE A 64 -0.21 -4.84 -4.71
C PHE A 64 0.59 -5.81 -3.86
N LYS A 65 1.45 -6.61 -4.48
CA LYS A 65 2.23 -7.65 -3.82
C LYS A 65 3.66 -7.19 -3.57
N SER A 66 4.14 -7.25 -2.33
CA SER A 66 5.54 -7.01 -2.01
C SER A 66 6.43 -8.18 -2.46
N ARG A 67 7.74 -7.91 -2.59
CA ARG A 67 8.76 -8.95 -2.82
C ARG A 67 8.75 -10.05 -1.76
N GLY A 68 8.37 -9.70 -0.52
CA GLY A 68 8.13 -10.63 0.59
C GLY A 68 6.89 -11.52 0.43
N LYS A 69 6.24 -11.51 -0.74
CA LYS A 69 5.04 -12.29 -1.10
C LYS A 69 3.81 -11.97 -0.22
N LYS A 70 3.70 -10.73 0.27
CA LYS A 70 2.54 -10.23 1.02
C LYS A 70 1.82 -9.16 0.23
N TYR A 71 0.57 -8.89 0.56
CA TYR A 71 -0.32 -8.02 -0.20
C TYR A 71 -0.69 -6.81 0.63
N LEU A 72 -0.62 -5.63 0.02
CA LEU A 72 -1.09 -4.39 0.64
C LEU A 72 -2.58 -4.50 0.94
N SER A 73 -2.95 -4.32 2.20
CA SER A 73 -4.30 -4.47 2.72
C SER A 73 -4.65 -3.26 3.58
N SER A 74 -5.92 -2.88 3.58
CA SER A 74 -6.46 -1.87 4.49
C SER A 74 -7.52 -2.46 5.39
N TRP A 75 -7.45 -2.23 6.70
CA TRP A 75 -8.49 -2.72 7.61
C TRP A 75 -8.77 -1.72 8.73
N ARG A 76 -10.01 -1.72 9.22
CA ARG A 76 -10.42 -0.88 10.34
C ARG A 76 -10.38 -1.69 11.63
N SER A 77 -9.73 -1.16 12.66
CA SER A 77 -9.76 -1.75 13.99
C SER A 77 -11.01 -1.33 14.74
N ASP A 78 -11.83 -2.30 15.12
CA ASP A 78 -13.07 -2.08 15.89
C ASP A 78 -12.77 -1.41 17.25
N SER A 79 -11.68 -1.81 17.90
CA SER A 79 -11.33 -1.33 19.25
C SER A 79 -10.71 0.07 19.27
N LYS A 80 -10.03 0.47 18.18
CA LYS A 80 -9.31 1.75 18.12
C LYS A 80 -9.97 2.78 17.22
N GLN A 81 -11.05 2.41 16.50
CA GLN A 81 -11.71 3.22 15.48
C GLN A 81 -10.70 3.89 14.52
N ARG A 82 -9.68 3.13 14.12
CA ARG A 82 -8.60 3.60 13.23
C ARG A 82 -8.49 2.69 12.04
N ASP A 83 -8.23 3.31 10.89
CA ASP A 83 -7.88 2.60 9.66
C ASP A 83 -6.38 2.34 9.64
N TYR A 84 -6.02 1.11 9.26
CA TYR A 84 -4.66 0.62 9.15
C TYR A 84 -4.39 0.19 7.73
N VAL A 85 -3.14 0.33 7.32
CA VAL A 85 -2.60 -0.25 6.10
C VAL A 85 -1.44 -1.17 6.50
N ASP A 86 -1.45 -2.40 6.02
CA ASP A 86 -0.44 -3.41 6.30
C ASP A 86 -0.25 -4.40 5.15
N PHE A 87 0.65 -5.36 5.33
CA PHE A 87 0.98 -6.39 4.35
C PHE A 87 0.52 -7.78 4.82
N GLN A 88 -0.56 -8.28 4.23
CA GLN A 88 -1.16 -9.56 4.60
C GLN A 88 -0.65 -10.71 3.73
N LYS A 89 -0.56 -11.92 4.29
CA LYS A 89 -0.08 -13.12 3.55
C LYS A 89 -1.03 -13.57 2.43
N HIS A 90 -2.29 -13.16 2.47
CA HIS A 90 -3.33 -13.65 1.57
C HIS A 90 -4.08 -12.49 0.94
N ASN A 91 -4.38 -12.62 -0.35
CA ASN A 91 -5.28 -11.76 -1.10
C ASN A 91 -6.69 -12.36 -1.04
N LYS A 92 -7.39 -12.12 0.07
CA LYS A 92 -8.69 -12.77 0.36
C LYS A 92 -9.73 -11.82 0.96
N ARG A 93 -9.31 -10.65 1.44
CA ARG A 93 -10.18 -9.73 2.18
C ARG A 93 -10.05 -8.33 1.60
N CYS A 94 -9.16 -7.53 2.17
CA CYS A 94 -9.11 -6.09 1.94
C CYS A 94 -7.97 -5.68 1.02
N GLU A 95 -7.41 -6.63 0.27
CA GLU A 95 -6.36 -6.42 -0.73
C GLU A 95 -6.95 -6.04 -2.11
N LYS A 96 -8.16 -5.46 -2.11
CA LYS A 96 -8.96 -5.17 -3.30
C LYS A 96 -9.01 -3.68 -3.57
N TRP A 97 -8.00 -3.16 -4.26
CA TRP A 97 -7.89 -1.74 -4.58
C TRP A 97 -8.54 -1.43 -5.94
N THR A 98 -9.20 -0.28 -6.05
CA THR A 98 -9.71 0.28 -7.30
C THR A 98 -8.82 1.43 -7.73
N LEU A 99 -8.46 1.47 -9.01
CA LEU A 99 -7.69 2.57 -9.62
C LEU A 99 -8.65 3.45 -10.40
N GLU A 100 -8.73 4.73 -10.02
CA GLU A 100 -9.53 5.73 -10.71
C GLU A 100 -8.59 6.72 -11.40
N ARG A 101 -8.85 7.00 -12.69
CA ARG A 101 -8.13 8.06 -13.42
C ARG A 101 -8.69 9.40 -12.99
N TYR A 102 -7.80 10.33 -12.68
CA TYR A 102 -8.09 11.75 -12.45
C TYR A 102 -7.64 12.58 -13.64
#